data_AF-A0A6I1JTN2-F1
#
_entry.id   AF-A0A6I1JTN2-F1
#
_cell.length_a   1.000
_cell.length_b   1.000
_cell.length_c   1.000
_cell.angle_alpha   90.00
_cell.angle_beta   90.00
_cell.angle_gamma   90.00
#
_symmetry.space_group_name_H-M   'P 1'
#
loop_
_entity.id
_entity.type
_entity.pdbx_description
1 polymer ?
#
loop_
_entity_poly.entity_id
_entity_poly.type
_entity_poly.pdbx_seq_one_letter_code
_entity_poly.pdbx_strand_id
1 'polypeptide(L)'
;PWLWARAAAGRNVPLRAAAEARFLAWPAGEDNAALRLARERLLAGSPPRGLFQNAAAQQGLLQIVRDFCEHSNALCDACRFPELVRRIGA
;
A
#
# COMPACT_ATOMS: atom_id res chain seq x y z
N PRO A 1 0.61 4.74 -10.61
CA PRO A 1 0.97 6.10 -11.11
C PRO A 1 0.73 6.23 -12.63
N TRP A 2 0.07 7.30 -13.09
CA TRP A 2 -0.31 7.52 -14.51
C TRP A 2 0.85 7.27 -15.49
N LEU A 3 2.05 7.76 -15.17
CA LEU A 3 3.23 7.60 -16.01
C LEU A 3 3.60 6.13 -16.24
N TRP A 4 3.53 5.29 -15.20
CA TRP A 4 3.78 3.85 -15.31
C TRP A 4 2.76 3.18 -16.24
N ALA A 5 1.46 3.51 -16.09
CA ALA A 5 0.39 2.95 -16.91
C ALA A 5 0.54 3.36 -18.39
N ARG A 6 0.93 4.61 -18.66
CA ARG A 6 1.24 5.09 -20.02
C ARG A 6 2.44 4.37 -20.62
N ALA A 7 3.51 4.18 -19.84
CA ALA A 7 4.69 3.44 -20.30
C ALA A 7 4.35 1.97 -20.62
N ALA A 8 3.52 1.33 -19.80
CA ALA A 8 3.04 -0.02 -20.04
C ALA A 8 2.20 -0.13 -21.33
N ALA A 9 1.22 0.77 -21.52
CA ALA A 9 0.39 0.81 -22.72
C ALA A 9 1.22 1.03 -24.00
N GLY A 10 2.26 1.87 -23.92
CA GLY A 10 3.20 2.12 -25.01
C GLY A 10 4.30 1.07 -25.18
N ARG A 11 4.32 -0.02 -24.38
CA ARG A 11 5.39 -1.03 -24.33
C ARG A 11 6.80 -0.43 -24.12
N ASN A 12 6.90 0.72 -23.47
CA ASN A 12 8.17 1.38 -23.17
C ASN A 12 8.74 0.81 -21.87
N VAL A 13 9.49 -0.28 -21.99
CA VAL A 13 10.08 -1.01 -20.85
C VAL A 13 11.04 -0.13 -20.03
N PRO A 14 11.98 0.65 -20.63
CA PRO A 14 12.87 1.51 -19.86
C PRO A 14 12.12 2.56 -19.03
N LEU A 15 11.12 3.23 -19.61
CA LEU A 15 10.34 4.24 -18.90
C LEU A 15 9.50 3.63 -17.78
N ARG A 16 8.94 2.43 -18.00
CA ARG A 16 8.20 1.70 -16.97
C ARG A 16 9.09 1.40 -15.76
N ALA A 17 10.29 0.86 -16.00
CA ALA A 17 11.26 0.56 -14.95
C ALA A 17 11.73 1.82 -14.21
N ALA A 18 12.01 2.92 -14.94
CA ALA A 18 12.41 4.19 -14.34
C ALA A 18 11.30 4.82 -13.48
N ALA A 19 10.04 4.71 -13.91
CA ALA A 19 8.88 5.20 -13.16
C ALA A 19 8.66 4.40 -11.88
N GLU A 20 8.82 3.07 -11.94
CA GLU A 20 8.71 2.18 -10.79
C GLU A 20 9.82 2.43 -9.77
N ALA A 21 11.08 2.50 -10.21
CA ALA A 21 12.21 2.82 -9.34
C ALA A 21 12.03 4.16 -8.63
N ARG A 22 11.56 5.20 -9.34
CA ARG A 22 11.26 6.52 -8.74
C ARG A 22 10.14 6.45 -7.72
N PHE A 23 9.08 5.70 -7.99
CA PHE A 23 7.97 5.55 -7.06
C PHE A 23 8.40 4.86 -5.77
N LEU A 24 9.17 3.77 -5.87
CA LEU A 24 9.67 3.01 -4.72
C LEU A 24 10.66 3.82 -3.87
N ALA A 25 11.44 4.71 -4.49
CA ALA A 25 12.40 5.57 -3.80
C ALA A 25 11.80 6.91 -3.34
N TRP A 26 10.55 7.22 -3.67
CA TRP A 26 9.93 8.50 -3.31
C TRP A 26 9.86 8.61 -1.78
N PRO A 27 10.44 9.66 -1.16
CA PRO A 27 10.34 9.88 0.28
C PRO A 27 8.89 9.82 0.80
N ALA A 28 8.72 9.40 2.06
CA ALA A 28 7.42 9.45 2.71
C ALA A 28 6.86 10.88 2.68
N GLY A 29 5.56 11.00 2.39
CA GLY A 29 4.82 12.24 2.55
C GLY A 29 4.38 12.44 4.00
N GLU A 30 3.68 13.56 4.24
CA GLU A 30 3.08 13.84 5.53
C GLU A 30 2.10 12.74 5.97
N ASP A 31 2.05 12.54 7.28
CA ASP A 31 1.10 11.64 7.91
C ASP A 31 -0.28 12.30 7.92
N ASN A 32 -1.30 11.55 7.53
CA ASN A 32 -2.67 12.04 7.48
C ASN A 32 -3.61 11.13 8.28
N ALA A 33 -4.82 11.61 8.54
CA ALA A 33 -5.79 10.89 9.36
C ALA A 33 -6.10 9.48 8.82
N ALA A 34 -6.14 9.30 7.49
CA ALA A 34 -6.37 8.01 6.86
C ALA A 34 -5.20 7.04 7.08
N LEU A 35 -3.95 7.50 6.92
CA LEU A 35 -2.76 6.69 7.15
C LEU A 35 -2.62 6.30 8.63
N ARG A 36 -2.92 7.22 9.54
CA ARG A 36 -2.96 6.93 10.98
C ARG A 36 -4.00 5.86 11.30
N LEU A 37 -5.23 6.01 10.80
CA LEU A 37 -6.30 5.01 11.00
C LEU A 37 -5.93 3.64 10.41
N ALA A 38 -5.30 3.62 9.24
CA ALA A 38 -4.85 2.39 8.61
C ALA A 38 -3.80 1.66 9.45
N ARG A 39 -2.85 2.38 10.06
CA ARG A 39 -1.84 1.81 10.97
C ARG A 39 -2.46 1.27 12.25
N GLU A 40 -3.42 1.99 12.83
CA GLU A 40 -4.17 1.49 13.98
C GLU A 40 -4.87 0.17 13.65
N ARG A 41 -5.58 0.13 12.52
CA ARG A 41 -6.39 -1.03 12.15
C ARG A 41 -5.57 -2.27 11.80
N LEU A 42 -4.48 -2.12 11.04
CA LEU A 42 -3.75 -3.26 10.49
C LEU A 42 -2.49 -3.61 11.29
N LEU A 43 -1.94 -2.67 12.05
CA LEU A 43 -0.65 -2.80 12.72
C LEU A 43 -0.73 -2.45 14.22
N ALA A 44 -1.95 -2.35 14.79
CA ALA A 44 -2.20 -1.99 16.18
C ALA A 44 -1.46 -0.70 16.61
N GLY A 45 -1.37 0.27 15.69
CA GLY A 45 -0.67 1.54 15.92
C GLY A 45 0.85 1.41 16.05
N SER A 46 1.39 0.20 15.95
CA SER A 46 2.78 -0.15 16.26
C SER A 46 3.47 -0.77 15.05
N PRO A 47 3.66 -0.01 13.95
CA PRO A 47 4.28 -0.54 12.75
C PRO A 47 5.77 -0.86 12.98
N PRO A 48 6.32 -1.86 12.26
CA PRO A 48 7.76 -2.12 12.26
C PRO A 48 8.56 -0.85 11.98
N ARG A 49 9.65 -0.67 12.73
CA ARG A 49 10.54 0.49 12.57
C ARG A 49 11.05 0.53 11.13
N GLY A 50 10.91 1.69 10.48
CA GLY A 50 11.37 1.89 9.12
C GLY A 50 10.43 1.38 8.02
N LEU A 51 9.22 0.89 8.35
CA LEU A 51 8.27 0.44 7.33
C LEU A 51 7.77 1.59 6.44
N PHE A 52 7.51 2.77 7.01
CA PHE A 52 6.90 3.90 6.31
C PHE A 52 7.90 5.01 5.93
N GLN A 53 9.09 4.64 5.46
CA GLN A 53 10.14 5.61 5.05
C GLN A 53 9.95 6.14 3.62
N ASN A 54 9.11 5.50 2.81
CA ASN A 54 8.82 5.91 1.45
C ASN A 54 7.31 6.01 1.19
N ALA A 55 6.94 6.81 0.21
CA ALA A 55 5.54 7.01 -0.19
C ALA A 55 4.90 5.70 -0.66
N ALA A 56 5.67 4.79 -1.29
CA ALA A 56 5.16 3.52 -1.75
C ALA A 56 4.59 2.65 -0.61
N ALA A 57 5.27 2.59 0.53
CA ALA A 57 4.78 1.88 1.71
C ALA A 57 3.53 2.53 2.31
N GLN A 58 3.49 3.86 2.40
CA GLN A 58 2.31 4.59 2.89
C GLN A 58 1.09 4.35 1.97
N GLN A 59 1.28 4.47 0.66
CA GLN A 59 0.23 4.24 -0.33
C GLN A 59 -0.19 2.77 -0.37
N GLY A 60 0.74 1.82 -0.22
CA GLY A 60 0.43 0.40 -0.15
C GLY A 60 -0.49 0.06 1.02
N LEU A 61 -0.23 0.63 2.20
CA LEU A 61 -1.11 0.43 3.36
C LEU A 61 -2.52 1.00 3.13
N LEU A 62 -2.62 2.21 2.55
CA LEU A 62 -3.91 2.81 2.19
C LEU A 62 -4.66 1.97 1.14
N GLN A 63 -3.94 1.41 0.17
CA GLN A 63 -4.50 0.56 -0.88
C GLN A 63 -5.09 -0.73 -0.30
N ILE A 64 -4.39 -1.38 0.65
CA ILE A 64 -4.92 -2.56 1.36
C ILE A 64 -6.25 -2.22 2.05
N VAL A 65 -6.30 -1.11 2.77
CA VAL A 65 -7.52 -0.69 3.47
C VAL A 65 -8.66 -0.48 2.49
N ARG A 66 -8.39 0.19 1.37
CA ARG A 66 -9.39 0.45 0.33
C ARG A 66 -9.91 -0.81 -0.35
N ASP A 67 -9.02 -1.73 -0.70
CA ASP A 67 -9.37 -2.93 -1.45
C ASP A 67 -10.07 -4.00 -0.59
N PHE A 68 -9.86 -3.98 0.72
CA PHE A 68 -10.37 -5.02 1.62
C PHE A 68 -11.15 -4.48 2.81
N CYS A 69 -10.57 -3.58 3.60
CA CYS A 69 -11.06 -3.24 4.92
C CYS A 69 -12.21 -2.22 4.92
N GLU A 70 -12.32 -1.38 3.89
CA GLU A 70 -13.30 -0.28 3.80
C GLU A 70 -14.75 -0.77 3.94
N HIS A 71 -15.03 -1.98 3.44
CA HIS A 71 -16.37 -2.59 3.47
C HIS A 71 -16.55 -3.61 4.60
N SER A 72 -15.64 -3.65 5.57
CA SER A 72 -15.68 -4.61 6.70
C SER A 72 -15.69 -3.87 8.04
N ASN A 73 -16.32 -4.47 9.05
CA ASN A 73 -16.31 -3.92 10.41
C ASN A 73 -14.93 -4.05 11.09
N ALA A 74 -14.80 -3.54 12.31
CA ALA A 74 -13.54 -3.56 13.06
C ALA A 74 -13.03 -4.98 13.37
N LEU A 75 -13.92 -5.98 13.36
CA LEU A 75 -13.59 -7.40 13.55
C LEU A 75 -13.19 -8.09 12.25
N CYS A 76 -13.15 -7.35 11.14
CA CYS A 76 -12.87 -7.87 9.80
C CYS A 76 -13.90 -8.93 9.33
N ASP A 77 -15.16 -8.83 9.78
CA ASP A 77 -16.22 -9.72 9.29
C ASP A 77 -16.35 -9.61 7.77
N ALA A 78 -16.31 -10.76 7.10
CA ALA A 78 -16.30 -10.91 5.63
C ALA A 78 -15.11 -10.25 4.89
N CYS A 79 -14.09 -9.76 5.60
CA CYS A 79 -12.86 -9.26 4.99
C CYS A 79 -12.01 -10.43 4.49
N ARG A 80 -11.60 -10.43 3.22
CA ARG A 80 -10.76 -11.50 2.63
C ARG A 80 -9.25 -11.33 2.86
N PHE A 81 -8.84 -10.20 3.44
CA PHE A 81 -7.43 -9.87 3.61
C PHE A 81 -6.71 -10.81 4.59
N PRO A 82 -7.26 -11.16 5.76
CA PRO A 82 -6.61 -12.07 6.70
C PRO A 82 -6.29 -13.44 6.08
N GLU A 83 -7.22 -14.00 5.28
CA GLU A 83 -7.02 -15.28 4.59
C GLU A 83 -5.96 -15.16 3.49
N LEU A 84 -5.90 -14.03 2.79
CA LEU A 84 -4.86 -13.77 1.79
C LEU A 84 -3.46 -13.74 2.44
N VAL A 85 -3.30 -13.02 3.55
CA VAL A 85 -2.03 -12.94 4.28
C VAL A 85 -1.60 -14.31 4.80
N ARG A 86 -2.53 -15.08 5.40
CA ARG A 86 -2.24 -16.45 5.87
C ARG A 86 -1.78 -17.38 4.74
N ARG A 87 -2.29 -17.21 3.51
CA ARG A 87 -1.88 -18.03 2.35
C ARG A 87 -0.51 -17.64 1.78
N ILE A 88 -0.14 -16.36 1.84
CA ILE A 88 1.14 -15.88 1.30
C ILE A 88 2.28 -16.06 2.31
N GLY A 89 1.98 -15.97 3.62
CA GLY A 89 2.97 -16.12 4.68
C GLY A 89 3.27 -17.57 5.10
N ALA A 90 2.57 -18.55 4.55
CA ALA A 90 2.82 -19.98 4.72
C ALA A 90 3.71 -20.50 3.58
#